data_AF-A0A920ITC2-F1
#
_entry.id   AF-A0A920ITC2-F1
#
_cell.length_a   1.000
_cell.length_b   1.000
_cell.length_c   1.000
_cell.angle_alpha   90.00
_cell.angle_beta   90.00
_cell.angle_gamma   90.00
#
_symmetry.space_group_name_H-M   'P 1'
#
loop_
_entity.id
_entity.type
_entity.pdbx_description
1 polymer ?
#
loop_
_entity_poly.entity_id
_entity_poly.type
_entity_poly.pdbx_seq_one_letter_code
_entity_poly.pdbx_strand_id
1 'polypeptide(L)'
;MIDELEALAKEKETASGYLRVKTPHLTKGELYEKSGHLKHYISSMYPAMDVDGIDYYMKPMNCPHHHKIFANTPKSYRDLPYKFPNMVHVIDMKNLENCLD
;
A
#
# COMPACT_ATOMS: atom_id res chain seq x y z
N MET A 1 3.51 -24.04 -9.76
CA MET A 1 3.36 -22.97 -10.78
C MET A 1 3.27 -21.58 -10.16
N ILE A 2 2.41 -21.31 -9.17
CA ILE A 2 2.34 -19.96 -8.54
C ILE A 2 3.66 -19.61 -7.82
N ASP A 3 4.24 -20.56 -7.09
CA ASP A 3 5.46 -20.31 -6.31
C ASP A 3 6.69 -19.99 -7.18
N GLU A 4 6.80 -20.64 -8.34
CA GLU A 4 7.89 -20.39 -9.30
C GLU A 4 7.78 -18.99 -9.94
N LEU A 5 6.56 -18.55 -10.26
CA LEU A 5 6.32 -17.19 -10.76
C LEU A 5 6.63 -16.14 -9.69
N GLU A 6 6.27 -16.40 -8.43
CA GLU A 6 6.59 -15.49 -7.33
C GLU A 6 8.10 -15.42 -7.07
N ALA A 7 8.80 -16.57 -7.15
CA ALA A 7 10.26 -16.62 -7.02
C ALA A 7 10.95 -15.82 -8.12
N LEU A 8 10.52 -15.97 -9.38
CA LEU A 8 11.05 -15.20 -10.50
C LEU A 8 10.80 -13.68 -10.31
N ALA A 9 9.61 -13.29 -9.87
CA ALA A 9 9.30 -11.88 -9.60
C ALA A 9 10.22 -11.31 -8.51
N LYS A 10 10.41 -12.04 -7.40
CA LYS A 10 11.32 -11.68 -6.30
C LYS A 10 12.75 -11.48 -6.80
N GLU A 11 13.25 -12.40 -7.62
CA GLU A 11 14.60 -12.32 -8.18
C GLU A 11 14.78 -11.09 -9.06
N LYS A 12 13.83 -10.83 -9.97
CA LYS A 12 13.87 -9.66 -10.87
C LYS A 12 13.76 -8.33 -10.15
N GLU A 13 12.89 -8.25 -9.14
CA GLU A 13 12.75 -7.08 -8.26
C GLU A 13 14.05 -6.79 -7.52
N THR A 14 14.65 -7.82 -6.92
CA THR A 14 15.90 -7.71 -6.17
C THR A 14 17.05 -7.27 -7.07
N ALA A 15 17.19 -7.89 -8.25
CA ALA A 15 18.20 -7.52 -9.24
C ALA A 15 18.05 -6.08 -9.75
N SER A 16 16.84 -5.54 -9.75
CA SER A 16 16.54 -4.18 -10.21
C SER A 16 16.59 -3.13 -9.08
N GLY A 17 16.89 -3.56 -7.84
CA GLY A 17 17.03 -2.69 -6.66
C GLY A 17 15.71 -2.22 -6.04
N TYR A 18 14.63 -2.99 -6.20
CA TYR A 18 13.34 -2.66 -5.57
C TYR A 18 13.28 -3.04 -4.11
N LEU A 19 12.69 -2.17 -3.29
CA LEU A 19 12.46 -2.42 -1.87
C LEU A 19 11.05 -2.97 -1.64
N ARG A 20 10.94 -4.25 -1.28
CA ARG A 20 9.65 -4.89 -0.97
C ARG A 20 9.03 -4.29 0.29
N VAL A 21 7.81 -3.76 0.17
CA VAL A 21 7.05 -3.15 1.28
C VAL A 21 5.71 -3.84 1.47
N LYS A 22 5.18 -3.82 2.69
CA LYS A 22 3.88 -4.42 3.03
C LYS A 22 2.93 -3.32 3.45
N THR A 23 1.70 -3.38 2.95
CA THR A 23 0.66 -2.40 3.27
C THR A 23 -0.59 -3.12 3.76
N PRO A 24 -1.37 -2.53 4.67
CA PRO A 24 -2.60 -3.12 5.14
C PRO A 24 -3.59 -3.39 4.00
N HIS A 25 -4.50 -4.33 4.24
CA HIS A 25 -5.63 -4.61 3.34
C HIS A 25 -6.84 -3.73 3.64
N LEU A 26 -6.95 -3.20 4.86
CA LEU A 26 -8.03 -2.33 5.31
C LEU A 26 -7.42 -1.00 5.77
N THR A 27 -8.09 0.11 5.45
CA THR A 27 -7.68 1.43 5.91
C THR A 27 -8.90 2.33 6.11
N LYS A 28 -8.75 3.35 6.95
CA LYS A 28 -9.75 4.38 7.19
C LYS A 28 -10.12 5.09 5.87
N GLY A 29 -11.39 5.44 5.71
CA GLY A 29 -11.92 6.14 4.53
C GLY A 29 -11.22 7.46 4.21
N GLU A 30 -10.72 8.16 5.23
CA GLU A 30 -10.02 9.44 5.10
C GLU A 30 -8.84 9.38 4.11
N LEU A 31 -8.10 8.25 4.06
CA LEU A 31 -7.00 8.08 3.10
C LEU A 31 -7.49 8.08 1.65
N TYR A 32 -8.65 7.48 1.40
CA TYR A 32 -9.27 7.42 0.07
C TYR A 32 -10.01 8.70 -0.29
N GLU A 33 -10.54 9.40 0.70
CA GLU A 33 -11.09 10.74 0.51
C GLU A 33 -10.00 11.71 0.06
N LYS A 34 -8.88 11.75 0.80
CA LYS A 34 -7.74 12.63 0.52
C LYS A 34 -7.10 12.36 -0.84
N SER A 35 -7.06 11.11 -1.27
CA SER A 35 -6.57 10.73 -2.60
C SER A 35 -7.62 10.85 -3.71
N GLY A 36 -8.84 11.31 -3.40
CA GLY A 36 -9.94 11.48 -4.36
C GLY A 36 -10.62 10.19 -4.82
N HIS A 37 -10.22 9.04 -4.27
CA HIS A 37 -10.71 7.74 -4.70
C HIS A 37 -12.18 7.52 -4.34
N LEU A 38 -12.63 7.95 -3.17
CA LEU A 38 -14.04 7.83 -2.80
C LEU A 38 -14.93 8.61 -3.76
N LYS A 39 -14.51 9.80 -4.20
CA LYS A 39 -15.29 10.61 -5.13
C LYS A 39 -15.46 9.94 -6.51
N HIS A 40 -14.42 9.24 -6.98
CA HIS A 40 -14.38 8.74 -8.35
C HIS A 40 -14.73 7.25 -8.49
N TYR A 41 -14.46 6.45 -7.45
CA TYR A 41 -14.45 4.99 -7.55
C TYR A 41 -15.32 4.28 -6.51
N ILE A 42 -16.07 5.00 -5.67
CA ILE A 42 -16.91 4.38 -4.62
C ILE A 42 -17.85 3.28 -5.15
N SER A 43 -18.41 3.45 -6.35
CA SER A 43 -19.29 2.46 -6.98
C SER A 43 -18.57 1.17 -7.41
N SER A 44 -17.26 1.23 -7.59
CA SER A 44 -16.40 0.11 -8.00
C SER A 44 -15.58 -0.45 -6.83
N MET A 45 -15.67 0.16 -5.65
CA MET A 45 -15.02 -0.29 -4.43
C MET A 45 -15.93 -1.24 -3.66
N TYR A 46 -15.32 -2.10 -2.84
CA TYR A 46 -16.08 -2.83 -1.83
C TYR A 46 -16.76 -1.84 -0.88
N PRO A 47 -17.98 -2.16 -0.41
CA PRO A 47 -18.70 -1.31 0.53
C PRO A 47 -17.90 -1.08 1.81
N ALA A 48 -18.10 0.08 2.43
CA ALA A 48 -17.48 0.42 3.70
C ALA A 48 -17.92 -0.55 4.79
N MET A 49 -17.00 -0.87 5.68
CA MET A 49 -17.28 -1.58 6.93
C MET A 49 -17.27 -0.54 8.05
N ASP A 50 -18.39 -0.42 8.76
CA ASP A 50 -18.49 0.41 9.96
C ASP A 50 -17.85 -0.34 11.14
N VAL A 51 -16.80 0.27 11.71
CA VAL A 51 -16.19 -0.18 12.96
C VAL A 51 -16.15 1.02 13.89
N ASP A 52 -16.94 0.96 14.96
CA ASP A 52 -17.02 2.00 15.99
C ASP A 52 -17.30 3.43 15.43
N GLY A 53 -18.11 3.53 14.38
CA GLY A 53 -18.47 4.80 13.73
C GLY A 53 -17.41 5.33 12.76
N ILE A 54 -16.40 4.53 12.43
CA ILE A 54 -15.38 4.84 11.43
C ILE A 54 -15.56 3.92 10.22
N ASP A 55 -15.67 4.53 9.05
CA ASP A 55 -15.72 3.80 7.78
C ASP A 55 -14.34 3.25 7.40
N TYR A 56 -14.23 1.93 7.37
CA TYR A 56 -13.09 1.20 6.83
C TYR A 56 -13.36 0.69 5.44
N TYR A 57 -12.37 0.82 4.55
CA TYR A 57 -12.47 0.34 3.17
C TYR A 57 -11.41 -0.71 2.89
N MET A 58 -11.80 -1.71 2.09
CA MET A 58 -10.87 -2.67 1.53
C MET A 58 -10.05 -2.00 0.43
N LYS A 59 -8.74 -2.23 0.47
CA LYS A 59 -7.78 -1.57 -0.39
C LYS A 59 -8.06 -1.85 -1.87
N PRO A 60 -8.49 -0.85 -2.67
CA PRO A 60 -8.70 -1.05 -4.10
C PRO A 60 -7.38 -1.03 -4.87
N MET A 61 -6.34 -0.36 -4.33
CA MET A 61 -5.02 -0.25 -4.93
C MET A 61 -3.93 0.18 -3.95
N ASN A 62 -2.67 0.02 -4.37
CA ASN A 62 -1.50 0.28 -3.53
C ASN A 62 -1.05 1.74 -3.51
N CYS A 63 -1.42 2.56 -4.51
CA CYS A 63 -0.89 3.91 -4.69
C CYS A 63 -1.00 4.80 -3.43
N PRO A 64 -2.17 4.97 -2.78
CA PRO A 64 -2.29 5.83 -1.60
C PRO A 64 -1.37 5.40 -0.45
N HIS A 65 -1.14 4.09 -0.30
CA HIS A 65 -0.29 3.54 0.74
C HIS A 65 1.20 3.75 0.46
N HIS A 66 1.63 3.64 -0.79
CA HIS A 66 3.02 3.95 -1.16
C HIS A 66 3.37 5.42 -0.93
N HIS A 67 2.41 6.34 -1.12
CA HIS A 67 2.60 7.75 -0.79
C HIS A 67 2.78 7.95 0.73
N LYS A 68 2.00 7.26 1.57
CA LYS A 68 2.18 7.31 3.03
C LYS A 68 3.55 6.74 3.46
N ILE A 69 3.98 5.63 2.88
CA ILE A 69 5.31 5.03 3.16
C ILE A 69 6.43 5.99 2.75
N PHE A 70 6.34 6.58 1.56
CA PHE A 70 7.33 7.53 1.07
C PHE A 70 7.41 8.77 1.98
N ALA A 71 6.25 9.28 2.43
CA ALA A 71 6.15 10.46 3.30
C ALA A 71 6.57 10.20 4.76
N ASN A 72 6.55 8.95 5.23
CA ASN A 72 6.82 8.60 6.63
C ASN A 72 8.27 8.88 7.08
N THR A 73 9.19 9.05 6.14
CA THR A 73 10.60 9.29 6.46
C THR A 73 11.12 10.47 5.65
N PRO A 74 11.96 11.36 6.22
CA PRO A 74 12.56 12.44 5.46
C PRO A 74 13.42 11.88 4.31
N LYS A 75 13.48 12.62 3.19
CA LYS A 75 14.14 12.20 1.95
C LYS A 75 15.09 13.31 1.49
N SER A 76 16.32 12.98 1.14
CA SER A 76 17.19 13.89 0.41
C SER A 76 17.01 13.68 -1.09
N TYR A 77 17.16 14.74 -1.88
CA TYR A 77 17.17 14.63 -3.35
C TYR A 77 18.26 13.67 -3.85
N ARG A 78 19.37 13.54 -3.11
CA ARG A 78 20.47 12.60 -3.41
C ARG A 78 20.07 11.13 -3.31
N ASP A 79 19.02 10.82 -2.55
CA ASP A 79 18.57 9.45 -2.32
C ASP A 79 17.62 8.97 -3.44
N LEU A 80 17.30 9.83 -4.42
CA LEU A 80 16.48 9.47 -5.57
C LEU A 80 17.32 8.78 -6.66
N PRO A 81 16.74 7.82 -7.40
CA PRO A 81 15.33 7.39 -7.35
C PRO A 81 15.01 6.32 -6.30
N TYR A 82 13.91 6.50 -5.56
CA TYR A 82 13.32 5.45 -4.73
C TYR A 82 12.47 4.50 -5.59
N LYS A 83 12.68 3.20 -5.41
CA LYS A 83 11.97 2.15 -6.16
C LYS A 83 11.20 1.23 -5.22
N PHE A 84 9.89 1.43 -5.13
CA PHE A 84 8.97 0.50 -4.47
C PHE A 84 8.26 -0.35 -5.52
N PRO A 85 8.23 -1.68 -5.38
CA PRO A 85 7.51 -2.54 -6.29
C PRO A 85 6.00 -2.43 -6.02
N ASN A 86 5.20 -2.42 -7.09
CA ASN A 86 3.74 -2.38 -7.00
C ASN A 86 3.13 -3.72 -6.52
N MET A 87 3.93 -4.79 -6.46
CA MET A 87 3.49 -6.13 -6.08
C MET A 87 4.26 -6.64 -4.87
N VAL A 88 3.79 -6.38 -3.66
CA VAL A 88 4.07 -7.28 -2.53
C VAL A 88 2.90 -7.26 -1.53
N HIS A 89 2.09 -8.31 -1.59
CA HIS A 89 1.36 -8.79 -0.43
C HIS A 89 2.23 -9.86 0.22
N VAL A 90 2.88 -9.52 1.33
CA VAL A 90 3.35 -10.53 2.28
C VAL A 90 2.80 -10.07 3.63
N ILE A 91 2.11 -10.95 4.35
CA ILE A 91 1.48 -10.62 5.63
C ILE A 91 2.59 -10.42 6.67
N ASP A 92 2.63 -9.28 7.34
CA ASP A 92 3.29 -9.13 8.64
C ASP A 92 2.47 -8.12 9.45
N MET A 93 1.78 -8.65 10.46
CA MET A 93 0.84 -7.91 11.29
C MET A 93 1.53 -7.08 12.39
N LYS A 94 2.87 -7.05 12.46
CA LYS A 94 3.60 -6.50 13.62
C LYS A 94 3.98 -5.02 13.56
N ASN A 95 3.83 -4.33 12.43
CA ASN A 95 4.34 -2.94 12.27
C ASN A 95 3.30 -1.94 11.72
N LEU A 96 2.00 -2.22 11.91
CA LEU A 96 0.92 -1.45 11.31
C LEU A 96 0.47 -0.22 12.09
N GLU A 97 0.91 -0.06 13.33
CA GLU A 97 0.39 0.96 14.24
C GLU A 97 0.81 2.39 13.84
N ASN A 98 1.94 2.57 13.15
CA ASN A 98 2.45 3.91 12.79
C ASN A 98 2.24 4.32 11.33
N CYS A 99 1.66 3.46 10.48
CA CYS A 99 1.46 3.76 9.05
C CYS A 99 0.00 4.07 8.69
N LEU A 100 -0.93 3.81 9.61
CA LEU A 100 -2.39 3.93 9.43
C LEU A 100 -2.98 5.23 10.00
N ASP A 101 -2.16 6.06 10.63
CA ASP A 101 -2.48 7.42 11.06
C ASP A 101 -1.86 8.43 10.09
#